data_AF-A0A182U5N0-F1
#
_entry.id   AF-A0A182U5N0-F1
#
_cell.length_a   1.000
_cell.length_b   1.000
_cell.length_c   1.000
_cell.angle_alpha   90.00
_cell.angle_beta   90.00
_cell.angle_gamma   90.00
#
_symmetry.space_group_name_H-M   'P 1'
#
loop_
_entity.id
_entity.type
_entity.pdbx_description
1 polymer ?
#
loop_
_entity_poly.entity_id
_entity_poly.type
_entity_poly.pdbx_seq_one_letter_code
_entity_poly.pdbx_strand_id
1 'polypeptide(L)'
;MVAKSPNSEKMAKSKQSHIASVWNRAIKPNSEWTEKDDFLDVVYWARQVLSILIGIVMGIIPLKGFIALALFALINCGAVYLYSTSFQNIDEDAYGGMWEVVKEGFMTSFACFLVTWIIFYTGIHFDSVVIEKSL
;
A
#
# COMPACT_ATOMS: atom_id res chain seq x y z
N MET A 1 -22.74 31.13 17.45
CA MET A 1 -22.92 29.97 16.54
C MET A 1 -22.61 30.46 15.14
N VAL A 2 -21.43 30.16 14.60
CA VAL A 2 -21.05 30.57 13.23
C VAL A 2 -21.82 29.68 12.25
N ALA A 3 -22.73 30.25 11.47
CA ALA A 3 -23.43 29.53 10.42
C ALA A 3 -22.42 29.06 9.37
N LYS A 4 -22.32 27.73 9.18
CA LYS A 4 -21.44 27.12 8.18
C LYS A 4 -21.89 27.57 6.78
N SER A 5 -20.98 28.18 6.02
CA SER A 5 -21.29 28.75 4.70
C SER A 5 -21.82 27.67 3.74
N PRO A 6 -22.93 27.90 3.01
CA PRO A 6 -23.52 26.93 2.08
C PRO A 6 -22.56 26.52 0.94
N ASN A 7 -21.50 27.29 0.69
CA ASN A 7 -20.45 26.93 -0.27
C ASN A 7 -19.56 25.78 0.24
N SER A 8 -19.33 25.71 1.55
CA SER A 8 -18.52 24.66 2.17
C SER A 8 -19.18 23.29 2.14
N GLU A 9 -20.52 23.24 2.22
CA GLU A 9 -21.30 22.00 2.14
C GLU A 9 -21.33 21.44 0.71
N LYS A 10 -21.44 22.32 -0.30
CA LYS A 10 -21.39 21.91 -1.72
C LYS A 10 -20.03 21.33 -2.10
N MET A 11 -18.93 21.96 -1.67
CA MET A 11 -17.57 21.45 -1.92
C MET A 11 -17.31 20.12 -1.19
N ALA A 12 -17.77 19.99 0.05
CA ALA A 12 -17.66 18.71 0.78
C ALA A 12 -18.42 17.58 0.08
N LYS A 13 -19.62 17.87 -0.44
CA LYS A 13 -20.44 16.88 -1.15
C LYS A 13 -19.83 16.45 -2.49
N SER A 14 -19.22 17.37 -3.25
CA SER A 14 -18.52 17.01 -4.50
C SER A 14 -17.23 16.22 -4.24
N LYS A 15 -16.49 16.54 -3.17
CA LYS A 15 -15.29 15.78 -2.78
C LYS A 15 -15.66 14.36 -2.32
N GLN A 16 -16.75 14.20 -1.58
CA GLN A 16 -17.27 12.89 -1.19
C GLN A 16 -17.65 12.04 -2.41
N SER A 17 -18.33 12.62 -3.41
CA SER A 17 -18.67 11.88 -4.64
C SER A 17 -17.43 11.50 -5.45
N HIS A 18 -16.42 12.36 -5.47
CA HIS A 18 -15.13 12.08 -6.10
C HIS A 18 -14.44 10.87 -5.47
N ILE A 19 -14.27 10.87 -4.14
CA ILE A 19 -13.63 9.76 -3.41
C ILE A 19 -14.38 8.44 -3.63
N ALA A 20 -15.72 8.47 -3.59
CA ALA A 20 -16.52 7.27 -3.87
C ALA A 20 -16.31 6.76 -5.30
N SER A 21 -16.16 7.65 -6.29
CA SER A 21 -15.86 7.26 -7.66
C SER A 21 -14.47 6.66 -7.82
N VAL A 22 -13.45 7.21 -7.15
CA VAL A 22 -12.08 6.69 -7.12
C VAL A 22 -12.05 5.28 -6.55
N TRP A 23 -12.72 5.05 -5.42
CA TRP A 23 -12.83 3.72 -4.82
C TRP A 23 -13.55 2.70 -5.71
N ASN A 24 -14.61 3.13 -6.39
CA ASN A 24 -15.33 2.25 -7.31
C ASN A 24 -14.46 1.88 -8.53
N ARG A 25 -13.65 2.82 -9.04
CA ARG A 25 -12.66 2.58 -10.09
C ARG A 25 -11.50 1.69 -9.62
N ALA A 26 -11.06 1.86 -8.37
CA ALA A 26 -10.01 1.03 -7.78
C ALA A 26 -10.37 -0.47 -7.73
N ILE A 27 -11.65 -0.78 -7.53
CA ILE A 27 -12.14 -2.15 -7.39
C ILE A 27 -12.68 -2.72 -8.71
N LYS A 28 -13.00 -1.85 -9.68
CA LYS A 28 -13.45 -2.30 -11.01
C LYS A 28 -12.26 -2.57 -11.93
N PRO A 29 -12.20 -3.75 -12.57
CA PRO A 29 -11.16 -4.04 -13.55
C PRO A 29 -11.31 -3.13 -14.77
N ASN A 30 -10.18 -2.84 -15.43
CA ASN A 30 -10.10 -2.02 -16.66
C ASN A 30 -10.75 -0.65 -16.53
N SER A 31 -10.58 0.01 -15.38
CA SER A 31 -11.14 1.34 -15.19
C SER A 31 -10.28 2.38 -15.90
N GLU A 32 -10.91 3.27 -16.66
CA GLU A 32 -10.23 4.47 -17.17
C GLU A 32 -10.03 5.47 -16.03
N TRP A 33 -8.78 5.87 -15.83
CA TRP A 33 -8.42 6.92 -14.87
C TRP A 33 -8.22 8.22 -15.63
N THR A 34 -9.07 9.19 -15.29
CA THR A 34 -9.06 10.52 -15.89
C THR A 34 -7.91 11.38 -15.35
N GLU A 35 -7.57 11.15 -14.08
CA GLU A 35 -6.50 11.83 -13.37
C GLU A 35 -5.45 10.81 -12.95
N LYS A 36 -4.18 11.07 -13.28
CA LYS A 36 -3.04 10.21 -12.94
C LYS A 36 -2.87 10.06 -11.42
N ASP A 37 -3.01 11.17 -10.70
CA ASP A 37 -2.77 11.24 -9.26
C ASP A 37 -3.77 10.38 -8.46
N ASP A 38 -5.03 10.28 -8.93
CA ASP A 38 -6.04 9.43 -8.29
C ASP A 38 -5.66 7.95 -8.32
N PHE A 39 -5.08 7.49 -9.43
CA PHE A 39 -4.59 6.12 -9.56
C PHE A 39 -3.37 5.90 -8.66
N LEU A 40 -2.42 6.84 -8.67
CA LEU A 40 -1.22 6.77 -7.83
C LEU A 40 -1.57 6.77 -6.33
N ASP A 41 -2.57 7.54 -5.91
CA ASP A 41 -3.10 7.52 -4.54
C ASP A 41 -3.66 6.14 -4.17
N VAL A 42 -4.42 5.51 -5.07
CA VAL A 42 -4.95 4.16 -4.85
C VAL A 42 -3.83 3.14 -4.71
N VAL A 43 -2.83 3.18 -5.59
CA VAL A 43 -1.65 2.30 -5.51
C VAL A 43 -0.90 2.52 -4.20
N TYR A 44 -0.66 3.77 -3.83
CA TYR A 44 0.01 4.15 -2.59
C TYR A 44 -0.68 3.54 -1.37
N TRP A 45 -1.99 3.77 -1.22
CA TRP A 45 -2.75 3.27 -0.06
C TRP A 45 -2.91 1.75 -0.07
N ALA A 46 -3.13 1.14 -1.23
CA ALA A 46 -3.22 -0.32 -1.36
C ALA A 46 -1.92 -1.00 -0.93
N ARG A 47 -0.76 -0.46 -1.35
CA ARG A 47 0.55 -0.95 -0.92
C ARG A 47 0.73 -0.83 0.59
N GLN A 48 0.27 0.26 1.18
CA GLN A 48 0.40 0.47 2.61
C GLN A 48 -0.32 -0.61 3.42
N VAL A 49 -1.55 -0.94 3.02
CA VAL A 49 -2.33 -2.04 3.60
C VAL A 49 -1.63 -3.39 3.38
N LEU A 50 -1.19 -3.66 2.15
CA LEU A 50 -0.48 -4.89 1.81
C LEU A 50 0.80 -5.08 2.65
N SER A 51 1.58 -4.02 2.83
CA SER A 51 2.80 -4.04 3.64
C SER A 51 2.56 -4.36 5.11
N ILE A 52 1.50 -3.81 5.69
CA ILE A 52 1.11 -4.10 7.07
C ILE A 52 0.73 -5.58 7.20
N LEU A 53 -0.08 -6.11 6.27
CA LEU A 53 -0.48 -7.52 6.27
C LEU A 53 0.73 -8.46 6.13
N ILE A 54 1.63 -8.16 5.18
CA ILE A 54 2.87 -8.94 4.99
C ILE A 54 3.74 -8.87 6.24
N GLY A 55 3.92 -7.69 6.83
CA GLY A 55 4.75 -7.53 8.03
C GLY A 55 4.21 -8.30 9.23
N ILE A 56 2.89 -8.35 9.41
CA ILE A 56 2.25 -9.20 10.42
C ILE A 56 2.54 -10.68 10.15
N VAL A 57 2.25 -11.16 8.94
CA VAL A 57 2.44 -12.59 8.57
C VAL A 57 3.91 -13.02 8.73
N MET A 58 4.84 -12.21 8.22
CA MET A 58 6.28 -12.47 8.29
C MET A 58 6.88 -12.17 9.67
N GLY A 59 6.16 -11.50 10.55
CA GLY A 59 6.56 -11.30 11.96
C GLY A 59 6.16 -12.51 12.81
N ILE A 60 5.00 -13.09 12.52
CA ILE A 60 4.54 -14.33 13.14
C ILE A 60 5.42 -15.51 12.70
N ILE A 61 5.69 -15.65 11.40
CA ILE A 61 6.64 -16.65 10.90
C ILE A 61 8.05 -16.13 11.21
N PRO A 62 8.94 -16.89 11.86
CA PRO A 62 10.27 -16.41 12.26
C PRO A 62 11.26 -16.31 11.07
N LEU A 63 10.86 -15.64 9.99
CA LEU A 63 11.73 -15.32 8.85
C LEU A 63 12.70 -14.22 9.29
N LYS A 64 14.00 -14.51 9.27
CA LYS A 64 15.06 -13.60 9.70
C LYS A 64 15.83 -13.05 8.49
N GLY A 65 16.33 -11.82 8.62
CA GLY A 65 17.35 -11.26 7.75
C GLY A 65 16.89 -10.95 6.31
N PHE A 66 17.84 -11.02 5.37
CA PHE A 66 17.66 -10.57 3.98
C PHE A 66 16.50 -11.28 3.25
N ILE A 67 16.22 -12.54 3.57
CA ILE A 67 15.16 -13.32 2.94
C ILE A 67 13.80 -12.65 3.16
N ALA A 68 13.54 -12.11 4.36
CA ALA A 68 12.31 -11.42 4.66
C ALA A 68 12.15 -10.14 3.81
N LEU A 69 13.23 -9.38 3.67
CA LEU A 69 13.26 -8.15 2.88
C LEU A 69 13.09 -8.43 1.38
N ALA A 70 13.77 -9.46 0.86
CA ALA A 70 13.69 -9.85 -0.54
C ALA A 70 12.28 -10.35 -0.90
N LEU A 71 11.67 -11.17 -0.03
CA LEU A 71 10.31 -11.65 -0.26
C LEU A 71 9.29 -10.52 -0.17
N PHE A 72 9.44 -9.59 0.78
CA PHE A 72 8.62 -8.38 0.83
C PHE A 72 8.72 -7.59 -0.47
N ALA A 73 9.92 -7.30 -0.96
CA ALA A 73 10.12 -6.53 -2.18
C ALA A 73 9.51 -7.23 -3.40
N LEU A 74 9.68 -8.55 -3.52
CA LEU A 74 9.13 -9.34 -4.62
C LEU A 74 7.60 -9.35 -4.60
N ILE A 75 6.98 -9.63 -3.44
CA ILE A 75 5.52 -9.65 -3.32
C ILE A 75 4.94 -8.25 -3.54
N ASN A 76 5.54 -7.22 -2.94
CA ASN A 76 5.03 -5.85 -3.02
C ASN A 76 5.12 -5.30 -4.46
N CYS A 77 6.29 -5.40 -5.11
CA CYS A 77 6.46 -4.96 -6.49
C CYS A 77 5.64 -5.82 -7.46
N GLY A 78 5.61 -7.14 -7.25
CA GLY A 78 4.81 -8.06 -8.07
C GLY A 78 3.31 -7.78 -7.98
N ALA A 79 2.78 -7.53 -6.77
CA ALA A 79 1.37 -7.20 -6.57
C ALA A 79 0.98 -5.89 -7.27
N VAL A 80 1.81 -4.85 -7.17
CA VAL A 80 1.56 -3.57 -7.86
C VAL A 80 1.63 -3.72 -9.36
N TYR A 81 2.62 -4.46 -9.86
CA TYR A 81 2.76 -4.73 -11.29
C TYR A 81 1.54 -5.49 -11.83
N LEU A 82 1.15 -6.58 -11.18
CA LEU A 82 -0.03 -7.36 -11.57
C LEU A 82 -1.33 -6.56 -11.46
N TYR A 83 -1.48 -5.75 -10.41
CA TYR A 83 -2.65 -4.88 -10.26
C TYR A 83 -2.74 -3.84 -11.38
N SER A 84 -1.62 -3.20 -11.71
CA SER A 84 -1.58 -2.12 -12.71
C SER A 84 -1.73 -2.66 -14.14
N THR A 85 -0.98 -3.71 -14.49
CA THR A 85 -0.98 -4.26 -15.85
C THR A 85 -2.15 -5.22 -16.08
N SER A 86 -2.38 -6.18 -15.18
CA SER A 86 -3.34 -7.26 -15.43
C SER A 86 -4.76 -6.95 -14.97
N PHE A 87 -4.93 -6.22 -13.87
CA PHE A 87 -6.26 -5.93 -13.31
C PHE A 87 -6.84 -4.60 -13.81
N GLN A 88 -6.04 -3.54 -13.83
CA GLN A 88 -6.45 -2.23 -14.32
C GLN A 88 -6.19 -2.04 -15.83
N ASN A 89 -5.39 -2.90 -16.49
CA ASN A 89 -5.00 -2.78 -17.92
C ASN A 89 -4.56 -1.37 -18.31
N ILE A 90 -3.65 -0.81 -17.52
CA ILE A 90 -3.21 0.56 -17.68
C ILE A 90 -2.24 0.65 -18.85
N ASP A 91 -2.46 1.64 -19.71
CA ASP A 91 -1.50 1.99 -20.76
C ASP A 91 -0.25 2.61 -20.12
N GLU A 92 0.87 1.88 -20.13
CA GLU A 92 2.10 2.24 -19.42
C GLU A 92 2.66 3.59 -19.89
N ASP A 93 2.46 3.94 -21.16
CA ASP A 93 2.94 5.18 -21.76
C ASP A 93 2.19 6.41 -21.24
N ALA A 94 0.92 6.25 -20.84
CA ALA A 94 0.10 7.33 -20.29
C ALA A 94 0.53 7.76 -18.88
N TYR A 95 1.28 6.93 -18.16
CA TYR A 95 1.65 7.15 -16.74
C TYR A 95 3.11 7.51 -16.55
N GLY A 96 3.85 7.80 -17.62
CA GLY A 96 5.30 8.03 -17.55
C GLY A 96 6.12 6.74 -17.42
N GLY A 97 5.50 5.60 -17.77
CA GLY A 97 6.08 4.26 -17.68
C GLY A 97 5.75 3.54 -16.37
N MET A 98 5.76 2.20 -16.43
CA MET A 98 5.51 1.33 -15.28
C MET A 98 6.42 1.62 -14.07
N TRP A 99 7.62 2.15 -14.30
CA TRP A 99 8.56 2.50 -13.24
C TRP A 99 7.99 3.56 -12.28
N GLU A 100 7.19 4.50 -12.78
CA GLU A 100 6.59 5.53 -11.94
C GLU A 100 5.55 4.95 -10.99
N VAL A 101 4.75 4.00 -11.46
CA VAL A 101 3.77 3.28 -10.64
C VAL A 101 4.46 2.37 -9.63
N VAL A 102 5.51 1.65 -10.05
CA VAL A 102 6.24 0.72 -9.18
C VAL A 102 7.06 1.42 -8.10
N LYS A 103 7.54 2.66 -8.32
CA LYS A 103 8.22 3.43 -7.26
C LYS A 103 7.23 4.09 -6.29
N GLU A 104 5.99 4.35 -6.72
CA GLU A 104 5.00 5.10 -5.95
C GLU A 104 4.67 4.42 -4.61
N GLY A 105 4.91 5.12 -3.51
CA GLY A 105 4.72 4.57 -2.16
C GLY A 105 5.66 3.42 -1.76
N PHE A 106 6.65 3.01 -2.56
CA PHE A 106 7.52 1.87 -2.21
C PHE A 106 8.25 2.08 -0.87
N MET A 107 8.94 3.22 -0.72
CA MET A 107 9.71 3.52 0.50
C MET A 107 8.84 3.59 1.76
N THR A 108 7.66 4.19 1.64
CA THR A 108 6.72 4.32 2.76
C THR A 108 6.09 2.97 3.11
N SER A 109 5.78 2.16 2.11
CA SER A 109 5.27 0.80 2.29
C SER A 109 6.34 -0.11 2.91
N PHE A 110 7.61 0.07 2.54
CA PHE A 110 8.75 -0.64 3.13
C PHE A 110 8.92 -0.28 4.62
N ALA A 111 8.83 1.01 4.96
CA ALA A 111 8.86 1.45 6.35
C ALA A 111 7.73 0.83 7.19
N CYS A 112 6.49 0.80 6.67
CA CYS A 112 5.39 0.16 7.40
C CYS A 112 5.54 -1.36 7.54
N PHE A 113 6.07 -2.03 6.53
CA PHE A 113 6.45 -3.43 6.64
C PHE A 113 7.48 -3.63 7.75
N LEU A 114 8.57 -2.86 7.78
CA LEU A 114 9.61 -2.99 8.79
C LEU A 114 9.06 -2.79 10.21
N VAL A 115 8.26 -1.74 10.42
CA VAL A 115 7.68 -1.44 11.73
C VAL A 115 6.79 -2.59 12.21
N THR A 116 5.87 -3.05 11.37
CA THR A 116 4.94 -4.13 11.73
C THR A 116 5.68 -5.45 11.92
N TRP A 117 6.61 -5.78 11.02
CA TRP A 117 7.44 -6.97 11.11
C TRP A 117 8.25 -7.04 12.40
N ILE A 118 8.96 -5.97 12.76
CA ILE A 118 9.79 -5.92 13.97
C ILE A 118 8.90 -6.05 15.22
N ILE A 119 7.78 -5.32 15.29
CA ILE A 119 6.88 -5.38 16.45
C ILE A 119 6.36 -6.81 16.67
N PHE A 120 5.84 -7.45 15.63
CA PHE A 120 5.28 -8.80 15.75
C PHE A 120 6.35 -9.85 16.00
N TYR A 121 7.48 -9.76 15.30
CA TYR A 121 8.61 -10.66 15.48
C TYR A 121 9.16 -10.60 16.91
N THR A 122 9.43 -9.39 17.42
CA THR A 122 9.92 -9.20 18.79
C THR A 122 8.88 -9.61 19.82
N GLY A 123 7.60 -9.30 19.61
CA GLY A 123 6.54 -9.64 20.56
C GLY A 123 6.28 -11.13 20.70
N ILE A 124 6.36 -11.89 19.59
CA ILE A 124 6.05 -13.33 19.58
C ILE A 124 7.28 -14.18 19.90
N HIS A 125 8.45 -13.81 19.36
CA HIS A 125 9.67 -14.61 19.47
C HIS A 125 10.62 -14.10 20.56
N PHE A 126 10.13 -13.30 21.52
CA PHE A 126 10.95 -12.70 22.57
C PHE A 126 11.79 -13.73 23.33
N ASP A 127 11.14 -14.80 23.82
CA ASP A 127 11.82 -15.84 24.60
C ASP A 127 12.88 -16.57 23.78
N SER A 128 12.58 -16.91 22.52
CA SER A 128 13.57 -17.54 21.62
C SER A 128 14.77 -16.64 21.37
N VAL A 129 14.56 -15.33 21.20
CA VAL A 129 15.64 -14.35 20.99
C VAL A 129 16.50 -14.16 22.24
N VAL A 130 15.89 -14.16 23.43
CA VAL A 130 16.61 -14.02 24.69
C VAL A 130 17.42 -15.28 25.02
N ILE A 131 16.82 -16.46 24.84
CA ILE A 131 17.48 -17.75 25.08
C ILE A 131 18.67 -17.94 24.12
N GLU A 132 18.50 -17.66 22.82
CA GLU A 132 19.56 -17.74 21.80
C GLU A 132 20.77 -16.84 22.12
N LYS A 133 20.56 -15.69 22.79
CA LYS A 133 21.63 -14.78 23.21
C LYS A 133 22.28 -15.12 24.55
N SER A 134 21.65 -15.98 25.35
CA SER A 134 22.13 -16.35 26.70
C SER A 134 23.02 -17.60 26.73
N LEU A 135 23.13 -18.29 25.59
CA LEU A 135 24.02 -19.42 25.33
C LEU A 135 25.28 -18.95 24.60
#